data_AF-A0A076LCN6-F1
#
_entry.id   AF-A0A076LCN6-F1
#
_cell.length_a   1.000
_cell.length_b   1.000
_cell.length_c   1.000
_cell.angle_alpha   90.00
_cell.angle_beta   90.00
_cell.angle_gamma   90.00
#
_symmetry.space_group_name_H-M   'P 1'
#
loop_
_entity.id
_entity.type
_entity.pdbx_description
1 polymer ?
#
loop_
_entity_poly.entity_id
_entity_poly.type
_entity_poly.pdbx_seq_one_letter_code
_entity_poly.pdbx_strand_id
1 'polypeptide(L)'
;MKKEKKIERIYEMLNDPLIQEVLFNIFEGDEKGFEVIDVLLEKGETTEEEIAKELGVKLNVVRKLLYKLYDARLVDYKRWKDEDTNWYSYTWLPTLEKLPYVVKKKINELIKDLEEKLEFEKNNMFFFCPNCNVRFTFEEAMDYGFTCPGCGNMLQEFDNSELIKDLEEQIRFLKEELKNNPFLK
;
A
#
# COMPACT_ATOMS: atom_id res chain seq x y z
N MET A 1 -3.20 -8.12 32.29
CA MET A 1 -2.87 -6.69 32.41
C MET A 1 -1.92 -6.14 31.34
N LYS A 2 -0.63 -6.54 31.24
CA LYS A 2 0.30 -5.95 30.23
C LYS A 2 0.00 -6.39 28.78
N LYS A 3 -0.40 -7.66 28.58
CA LYS A 3 -0.74 -8.21 27.25
C LYS A 3 -2.05 -7.61 26.70
N GLU A 4 -3.08 -7.51 27.54
CA GLU A 4 -4.37 -6.90 27.16
C GLU A 4 -4.21 -5.43 26.74
N LYS A 5 -3.48 -4.62 27.53
CA LYS A 5 -3.19 -3.23 27.17
C LYS A 5 -2.39 -3.09 25.86
N LYS A 6 -1.55 -4.08 25.54
CA LYS A 6 -0.80 -4.08 24.27
C LYS A 6 -1.75 -4.35 23.09
N ILE A 7 -2.67 -5.30 23.23
CA ILE A 7 -3.66 -5.65 22.20
C ILE A 7 -4.64 -4.49 21.99
N GLU A 8 -5.14 -3.88 23.06
CA GLU A 8 -6.03 -2.70 23.01
C GLU A 8 -5.41 -1.56 22.20
N ARG A 9 -4.13 -1.24 22.45
CA ARG A 9 -3.39 -0.24 21.66
C ARG A 9 -3.29 -0.59 20.17
N ILE A 10 -3.16 -1.88 19.83
CA ILE A 10 -3.13 -2.30 18.42
C ILE A 10 -4.50 -2.09 17.79
N TYR A 11 -5.60 -2.39 18.48
CA TYR A 11 -6.94 -2.10 17.98
C TYR A 11 -7.20 -0.60 17.81
N GLU A 12 -6.73 0.25 18.73
CA GLU A 12 -6.78 1.72 18.55
C GLU A 12 -6.08 2.15 17.27
N MET A 13 -4.89 1.57 16.98
CA MET A 13 -4.17 1.82 15.73
C MET A 13 -4.90 1.29 14.50
N LEU A 14 -5.52 0.11 14.56
CA LEU A 14 -6.26 -0.46 13.44
C LEU A 14 -7.55 0.30 13.10
N ASN A 15 -8.01 1.17 14.01
CA ASN A 15 -9.13 2.08 13.77
C ASN A 15 -8.70 3.45 13.23
N ASP A 16 -7.38 3.70 13.11
CA ASP A 16 -6.87 4.91 12.49
C ASP A 16 -7.08 4.87 10.97
N PRO A 17 -7.75 5.87 10.36
CA PRO A 17 -8.08 5.83 8.92
C PRO A 17 -6.87 5.70 8.00
N LEU A 18 -5.74 6.32 8.34
CA LEU A 18 -4.53 6.25 7.53
C LEU A 18 -3.87 4.88 7.61
N ILE A 19 -3.86 4.28 8.81
CA ILE A 19 -3.39 2.91 9.00
C ILE A 19 -4.28 1.92 8.25
N GLN A 20 -5.60 2.10 8.29
CA GLN A 20 -6.54 1.28 7.51
C GLN A 20 -6.28 1.39 6.01
N GLU A 21 -6.10 2.60 5.49
CA GLU A 21 -5.80 2.81 4.08
C GLU A 21 -4.50 2.11 3.66
N VAL A 22 -3.44 2.21 4.46
CA VAL A 22 -2.17 1.51 4.17
C VAL A 22 -2.35 -0.02 4.21
N LEU A 23 -3.09 -0.55 5.18
CA LEU A 23 -3.39 -1.98 5.25
C LEU A 23 -4.22 -2.45 4.06
N PHE A 24 -5.25 -1.70 3.67
CA PHE A 24 -6.08 -1.98 2.51
C PHE A 24 -5.23 -2.04 1.23
N ASN A 25 -4.28 -1.11 1.07
CA ASN A 25 -3.32 -1.13 -0.02
C ASN A 25 -2.37 -2.33 0.03
N ILE A 26 -1.86 -2.72 1.21
CA ILE A 26 -1.08 -3.96 1.39
C ILE A 26 -1.89 -5.19 0.94
N PHE A 27 -3.18 -5.19 1.25
CA PHE A 27 -4.11 -6.25 0.85
C PHE A 27 -4.57 -6.21 -0.60
N GLU A 28 -4.13 -5.21 -1.39
CA GLU A 28 -4.62 -4.95 -2.76
C GLU A 28 -6.16 -4.85 -2.82
N GLY A 29 -6.74 -4.21 -1.81
CA GLY A 29 -8.18 -4.00 -1.70
C GLY A 29 -9.00 -5.19 -1.18
N ASP A 30 -8.35 -6.27 -0.72
CA ASP A 30 -9.04 -7.41 -0.13
C ASP A 30 -9.35 -7.17 1.36
N GLU A 31 -10.59 -6.78 1.66
CA GLU A 31 -11.06 -6.47 3.02
C GLU A 31 -10.92 -7.65 3.99
N LYS A 32 -10.88 -8.89 3.50
CA LYS A 32 -10.66 -10.07 4.36
C LYS A 32 -9.31 -10.05 5.07
N GLY A 33 -8.36 -9.23 4.61
CA GLY A 33 -7.11 -9.00 5.29
C GLY A 33 -7.28 -8.50 6.73
N PHE A 34 -8.30 -7.67 6.99
CA PHE A 34 -8.60 -7.18 8.34
C PHE A 34 -9.11 -8.31 9.25
N GLU A 35 -10.00 -9.17 8.76
CA GLU A 35 -10.47 -10.34 9.50
C GLU A 35 -9.31 -11.31 9.84
N VAL A 36 -8.35 -11.49 8.92
CA VAL A 36 -7.13 -12.28 9.20
C VAL A 36 -6.28 -11.65 10.31
N ILE A 37 -6.14 -10.32 10.33
CA ILE A 37 -5.45 -9.60 11.41
C ILE A 37 -6.15 -9.83 12.76
N ASP A 38 -7.49 -9.77 12.78
CA ASP A 38 -8.27 -9.99 14.00
C ASP A 38 -8.04 -11.39 14.58
N VAL A 39 -8.13 -12.43 13.74
CA VAL A 39 -7.87 -13.82 14.18
C VAL A 39 -6.45 -13.98 14.70
N LEU A 40 -5.46 -13.35 14.04
CA LEU A 40 -4.07 -13.36 14.50
C LEU A 40 -3.91 -12.68 15.88
N LEU A 41 -4.61 -11.57 16.12
CA LEU A 41 -4.58 -10.86 17.41
C LEU A 41 -5.22 -11.66 18.53
N GLU A 42 -6.36 -12.31 18.25
CA GLU A 42 -7.11 -13.10 19.22
C GLU A 42 -6.37 -14.39 19.60
N LYS A 43 -5.92 -15.16 18.59
CA LYS A 43 -5.28 -16.47 18.81
C LYS A 43 -3.79 -16.36 19.11
N GLY A 44 -3.11 -15.34 18.60
CA GLY A 44 -1.65 -15.23 18.68
C GLY A 44 -0.97 -16.13 17.63
N GLU A 45 -0.14 -17.08 18.08
CA GLU A 45 0.49 -18.04 17.17
C GLU A 45 -0.55 -19.06 16.67
N THR A 46 -0.78 -19.15 15.36
CA THR A 46 -1.86 -20.00 14.78
C THR A 46 -1.48 -20.48 13.37
N THR A 47 -2.16 -21.50 12.85
CA THR A 47 -1.91 -22.02 11.49
C THR A 47 -2.86 -21.41 10.46
N GLU A 48 -2.49 -21.51 9.19
CA GLU A 48 -3.35 -21.06 8.09
C GLU A 48 -4.68 -21.85 8.00
N GLU A 49 -4.69 -23.13 8.38
CA GLU A 49 -5.90 -23.95 8.45
C GLU A 49 -6.84 -23.49 9.56
N GLU A 50 -6.31 -23.11 10.71
CA GLU A 50 -7.11 -22.58 11.82
C GLU A 50 -7.75 -21.24 11.45
N ILE A 51 -6.98 -20.33 10.83
CA ILE A 51 -7.50 -19.05 10.34
C ILE A 51 -8.59 -19.29 9.29
N ALA A 52 -8.34 -20.18 8.33
CA ALA A 52 -9.31 -20.49 7.27
C ALA A 52 -10.62 -21.07 7.83
N LYS A 53 -10.51 -21.92 8.85
CA LYS A 53 -11.66 -22.51 9.55
C LYS A 53 -12.46 -21.47 10.32
N GLU A 54 -11.79 -20.58 11.06
CA GLU A 54 -12.44 -19.51 11.84
C GLU A 54 -13.21 -18.55 10.94
N LEU A 55 -12.61 -18.14 9.82
CA LEU A 55 -13.22 -17.20 8.88
C LEU A 55 -14.18 -17.85 7.87
N GLY A 56 -14.24 -19.19 7.82
CA GLY A 56 -15.04 -19.92 6.85
C GLY A 56 -14.62 -19.66 5.39
N VAL A 57 -13.33 -19.42 5.14
CA VAL A 57 -12.78 -19.09 3.82
C VAL A 57 -11.86 -20.19 3.29
N LYS A 58 -11.57 -20.14 1.98
CA LYS A 58 -10.63 -21.09 1.36
C LYS A 58 -9.21 -20.82 1.84
N LEU A 59 -8.44 -21.89 2.09
CA LEU A 59 -7.05 -21.83 2.54
C LEU A 59 -6.15 -20.95 1.65
N ASN A 60 -6.36 -20.97 0.33
CA ASN A 60 -5.60 -20.14 -0.59
C ASN A 60 -5.82 -18.63 -0.41
N VAL A 61 -6.99 -18.21 0.08
CA VAL A 61 -7.26 -16.80 0.41
C VAL A 61 -6.41 -16.38 1.60
N VAL A 62 -6.44 -17.19 2.67
CA VAL A 62 -5.62 -16.97 3.87
C VAL A 62 -4.13 -16.93 3.53
N ARG A 63 -3.63 -17.88 2.73
CA ARG A 63 -2.23 -17.89 2.28
C ARG A 63 -1.83 -16.60 1.57
N LYS A 64 -2.65 -16.14 0.61
CA LYS A 64 -2.40 -14.90 -0.12
C LYS A 64 -2.26 -13.72 0.85
N LEU A 65 -3.16 -13.60 1.82
CA LEU A 65 -3.17 -12.51 2.79
C LEU A 65 -2.00 -12.60 3.79
N LEU A 66 -1.66 -13.80 4.27
CA LEU A 66 -0.51 -14.01 5.15
C LEU A 66 0.82 -13.71 4.47
N TYR A 67 0.96 -14.03 3.17
CA TYR A 67 2.16 -13.66 2.40
C TYR A 67 2.29 -12.15 2.27
N LYS A 68 1.19 -11.43 2.03
CA LYS A 68 1.21 -9.95 2.01
C LYS A 68 1.62 -9.36 3.35
N LEU A 69 1.09 -9.90 4.44
CA LEU A 69 1.50 -9.50 5.79
C LEU A 69 2.97 -9.83 6.05
N TYR A 70 3.47 -10.95 5.54
CA TYR A 70 4.86 -11.36 5.69
C TYR A 70 5.81 -10.42 4.96
N ASP A 71 5.50 -10.10 3.70
CA ASP A 71 6.26 -9.17 2.88
C ASP A 71 6.29 -7.77 3.52
N ALA A 72 5.17 -7.37 4.14
CA ALA A 72 5.06 -6.14 4.92
C ALA A 72 5.74 -6.21 6.31
N ARG A 73 6.31 -7.36 6.71
CA ARG A 73 6.93 -7.61 8.03
C ARG A 73 5.97 -7.47 9.21
N LEU A 74 4.68 -7.75 8.99
CA LEU A 74 3.62 -7.71 10.00
C LEU A 74 3.34 -9.08 10.61
N VAL A 75 3.85 -10.15 10.00
CA VAL A 75 3.88 -11.51 10.57
C VAL A 75 5.25 -12.13 10.34
N ASP A 76 5.61 -13.08 11.21
CA ASP A 76 6.70 -14.03 11.01
C ASP A 76 6.10 -15.46 10.96
N TYR A 77 6.90 -16.46 10.60
CA TYR A 77 6.46 -17.85 10.64
C TYR A 77 7.53 -18.78 11.22
N LYS A 78 7.06 -19.86 11.84
CA LYS A 78 7.86 -21.03 12.21
C LYS A 78 7.43 -22.19 11.32
N ARG A 79 8.41 -22.91 10.79
CA ARG A 79 8.19 -24.16 10.07
C ARG A 79 8.69 -25.30 10.94
N TRP A 80 7.84 -26.29 11.16
CA TRP A 80 8.23 -27.52 11.82
C TRP A 80 7.80 -28.71 10.96
N LYS A 81 8.52 -29.81 11.13
CA LYS A 81 8.28 -31.05 10.41
C LYS A 81 7.61 -32.00 11.38
N ASP A 82 6.47 -32.53 10.97
CA ASP A 82 5.81 -33.60 11.69
C ASP A 82 6.60 -34.90 11.44
N GLU A 83 7.14 -35.52 12.48
CA GLU A 83 8.01 -36.69 12.36
C GLU A 83 7.24 -37.95 11.95
N ASP A 84 5.95 -38.02 12.28
CA ASP A 84 5.10 -39.19 12.01
C ASP A 84 4.56 -39.18 10.59
N THR A 85 4.20 -38.00 10.08
CA THR A 85 3.56 -37.85 8.76
C THR A 85 4.52 -37.32 7.70
N ASN A 86 5.70 -36.82 8.09
CA ASN A 86 6.71 -36.20 7.22
C ASN A 86 6.22 -34.92 6.50
N TRP A 87 5.11 -34.32 6.97
CA TRP A 87 4.57 -33.06 6.45
C TRP A 87 5.20 -31.85 7.14
N TYR A 88 5.19 -30.71 6.44
CA TYR A 88 5.61 -29.43 7.02
C TYR A 88 4.38 -28.60 7.40
N SER A 89 4.39 -28.13 8.64
CA SER A 89 3.37 -27.24 9.18
C SER A 89 3.95 -25.85 9.37
N TYR A 90 3.14 -24.84 9.04
CA TYR A 90 3.49 -23.43 9.16
C TYR A 90 2.64 -22.80 10.25
N THR A 91 3.31 -22.28 11.27
CA THR A 91 2.68 -21.49 12.33
C THR A 91 3.06 -20.04 12.12
N TRP A 92 2.05 -19.17 12.03
CA TRP A 92 2.19 -17.74 11.81
C TRP A 92 2.18 -16.99 13.14
N LEU A 93 3.02 -15.97 13.24
CA LEU A 93 3.23 -15.18 14.45
C LEU A 93 2.96 -13.70 14.13
N PRO A 94 1.97 -13.07 14.76
CA PRO A 94 1.73 -11.64 14.57
C PRO A 94 2.87 -10.80 15.16
N THR A 95 3.35 -9.82 14.38
CA THR A 95 4.33 -8.81 14.82
C THR A 95 3.80 -7.39 14.60
N LEU A 96 2.50 -7.22 14.87
CA LEU A 96 1.74 -5.99 14.61
C LEU A 96 2.20 -4.78 15.43
N GLU A 97 3.05 -4.97 16.45
CA GLU A 97 3.74 -3.83 17.08
C GLU A 97 4.62 -3.04 16.11
N LYS A 98 5.05 -3.65 15.00
CA LYS A 98 5.85 -2.99 13.96
C LYS A 98 5.00 -2.15 13.00
N LEU A 99 3.67 -2.23 13.09
CA LEU A 99 2.74 -1.57 12.17
C LEU A 99 3.02 -0.07 11.99
N PRO A 100 3.30 0.73 13.04
CA PRO A 100 3.58 2.15 12.85
C PRO A 100 4.81 2.39 11.97
N TYR A 101 5.86 1.58 12.13
CA TYR A 101 7.07 1.68 11.32
C TYR A 101 6.79 1.32 9.86
N VAL A 102 6.01 0.25 9.62
CA VAL A 102 5.62 -0.17 8.28
C VAL A 102 4.80 0.92 7.59
N VAL A 103 3.82 1.50 8.29
CA VAL A 103 2.99 2.60 7.79
C VAL A 103 3.83 3.83 7.47
N LYS A 104 4.70 4.27 8.39
CA LYS A 104 5.63 5.38 8.13
C LYS A 104 6.47 5.13 6.89
N LYS A 105 7.03 3.93 6.74
CA LYS A 105 7.86 3.56 5.58
C LYS A 105 7.06 3.66 4.28
N LYS A 106 5.85 3.09 4.25
CA LYS A 106 4.97 3.10 3.06
C LYS A 106 4.56 4.51 2.65
N ILE A 107 4.21 5.36 3.60
CA ILE A 107 3.84 6.75 3.31
C ILE A 107 5.05 7.55 2.81
N ASN A 108 6.25 7.34 3.38
CA ASN A 108 7.45 8.01 2.88
C ASN A 108 7.83 7.54 1.46
N GLU A 109 7.66 6.26 1.14
CA GLU A 109 7.80 5.74 -0.23
C GLU A 109 6.82 6.45 -1.17
N LEU A 110 5.54 6.56 -0.80
CA LEU A 110 4.53 7.26 -1.59
C LEU A 110 4.83 8.75 -1.76
N ILE A 111 5.25 9.45 -0.71
CA ILE A 111 5.65 10.86 -0.78
C ILE A 111 6.79 11.03 -1.78
N LYS A 112 7.80 10.15 -1.74
CA LYS A 112 8.93 10.20 -2.68
C LYS A 112 8.46 10.05 -4.13
N ASP A 113 7.59 9.09 -4.39
CA ASP A 113 7.04 8.87 -5.74
C ASP A 113 6.21 10.07 -6.23
N LEU A 114 5.47 10.72 -5.33
CA LEU A 114 4.71 11.94 -5.64
C LEU A 114 5.64 13.14 -5.88
N GLU A 115 6.71 13.28 -5.10
CA GLU A 115 7.73 14.33 -5.28
C GLU A 115 8.45 14.17 -6.63
N GLU A 116 8.80 12.94 -7.03
CA GLU A 116 9.38 12.66 -8.34
C GLU A 116 8.43 13.03 -9.49
N LYS A 117 7.13 12.70 -9.36
CA LYS A 117 6.11 13.12 -10.33
C LYS A 117 5.96 14.64 -10.38
N LEU A 118 5.90 15.30 -9.22
CA LEU A 118 5.79 16.75 -9.13
C LEU A 118 6.97 17.46 -9.82
N GLU A 119 8.19 16.95 -9.58
CA GLU A 119 9.40 17.48 -10.21
C GLU A 119 9.37 17.28 -11.73
N PHE A 120 8.89 16.13 -12.19
CA PHE A 120 8.68 15.88 -13.61
C PHE A 120 7.65 16.86 -14.21
N GLU A 121 6.52 17.08 -13.55
CA GLU A 121 5.50 18.02 -14.02
C GLU A 121 5.99 19.47 -14.04
N LYS A 122 6.76 19.91 -13.03
CA LYS A 122 7.29 21.28 -12.95
C LYS A 122 8.37 21.60 -13.98
N ASN A 123 9.20 20.62 -14.30
CA ASN A 123 10.35 20.82 -15.19
C ASN A 123 10.05 20.56 -16.66
N ASN A 124 8.85 20.09 -16.99
CA ASN A 124 8.47 19.77 -18.36
C ASN A 124 7.29 20.62 -18.80
N MET A 125 7.34 21.09 -20.05
CA MET A 125 6.16 21.57 -20.77
C MET A 125 5.53 20.40 -21.51
N PHE A 126 4.21 20.39 -21.59
CA PHE A 126 3.48 19.28 -22.19
C PHE A 126 2.64 19.72 -23.37
N PHE A 127 2.46 18.79 -24.30
CA PHE A 127 1.56 18.89 -25.42
C PHE A 127 0.62 17.68 -25.42
N PHE A 128 -0.56 17.84 -26.00
CA PHE A 128 -1.61 16.85 -25.96
C PHE A 128 -2.28 16.72 -27.32
N CYS A 129 -2.59 15.48 -27.71
CA CYS A 129 -3.41 15.20 -28.87
C CYS A 129 -4.87 14.98 -28.45
N PRO A 130 -5.82 15.85 -28.85
CA PRO A 130 -7.23 15.72 -28.48
C PRO A 130 -7.93 14.51 -29.10
N ASN A 131 -7.39 13.97 -30.19
CA ASN A 131 -8.00 12.81 -30.88
C ASN A 131 -7.53 11.47 -30.30
N CYS A 132 -6.24 11.35 -29.93
CA CYS A 132 -5.68 10.12 -29.38
C CYS A 132 -5.71 10.09 -27.85
N ASN A 133 -5.97 11.21 -27.20
CA ASN A 133 -5.90 11.37 -25.75
C ASN A 133 -4.52 10.98 -25.18
N VAL A 134 -3.44 11.38 -25.86
CA VAL A 134 -2.04 11.10 -25.48
C VAL A 134 -1.33 12.41 -25.22
N ARG A 135 -0.55 12.43 -24.14
CA ARG A 135 0.30 13.55 -23.72
C ARG A 135 1.75 13.28 -24.12
N PHE A 136 2.45 14.33 -24.50
CA PHE A 136 3.84 14.34 -24.94
C PHE A 136 4.59 15.42 -24.15
N THR A 137 5.88 15.20 -23.85
CA THR A 137 6.76 16.28 -23.41
C THR A 137 7.05 17.24 -24.57
N PHE A 138 7.58 18.43 -24.28
CA PHE A 138 8.04 19.35 -25.31
C PHE A 138 9.10 18.72 -26.22
N GLU A 139 10.04 17.96 -25.67
CA GLU A 139 11.09 17.28 -26.45
C GLU A 139 10.48 16.28 -27.44
N GLU A 140 9.55 15.43 -26.98
CA GLU A 140 8.82 14.49 -27.83
C GLU A 140 7.99 15.23 -28.90
N ALA A 141 7.29 16.29 -28.50
CA ALA A 141 6.51 17.09 -29.43
C ALA A 141 7.41 17.74 -30.50
N MET A 142 8.60 18.21 -30.13
CA MET A 142 9.58 18.78 -31.04
C MET A 142 10.10 17.74 -32.04
N ASP A 143 10.41 16.53 -31.58
CA ASP A 143 10.86 15.42 -32.43
C ASP A 143 9.81 15.02 -33.48
N TYR A 144 8.53 15.09 -33.13
CA TYR A 144 7.42 14.84 -34.06
C TYR A 144 6.93 16.09 -34.81
N GLY A 145 7.63 17.23 -34.70
CA GLY A 145 7.23 18.47 -35.37
C GLY A 145 5.84 18.97 -34.96
N PHE A 146 5.51 18.84 -33.67
CA PHE A 146 4.22 19.16 -33.06
C PHE A 146 3.03 18.47 -33.74
N THR A 147 3.26 17.29 -34.31
CA THR A 147 2.25 16.48 -35.00
C THR A 147 2.14 15.11 -34.32
N CYS A 148 0.92 14.67 -34.04
CA CYS A 148 0.69 13.39 -33.38
C CYS A 148 1.11 12.22 -34.29
N PRO A 149 2.02 11.33 -33.85
CA PRO A 149 2.49 10.20 -34.67
C PRO A 149 1.40 9.15 -34.93
N GLY A 150 0.33 9.11 -34.12
CA GLY A 150 -0.76 8.15 -34.26
C GLY A 150 -1.87 8.56 -35.24
N CYS A 151 -2.18 9.86 -35.35
CA CYS A 151 -3.30 10.34 -36.18
C CYS A 151 -2.97 11.52 -37.10
N GLY A 152 -1.76 12.09 -37.05
CA GLY A 152 -1.35 13.22 -37.88
C GLY A 152 -1.94 14.58 -37.50
N ASN A 153 -2.75 14.66 -36.43
CA ASN A 153 -3.27 15.94 -35.95
C ASN A 153 -2.20 16.77 -35.24
N MET A 154 -2.34 18.09 -35.29
CA MET A 154 -1.47 19.01 -34.55
C MET A 154 -1.67 18.84 -33.04
N LEU A 155 -0.56 18.80 -32.30
CA LEU A 155 -0.57 18.78 -30.85
C LEU A 155 -0.90 20.17 -30.29
N GLN A 156 -1.57 20.20 -29.14
CA GLN A 156 -1.94 21.44 -28.44
C GLN A 156 -1.18 21.54 -27.13
N GLU A 157 -0.84 22.75 -26.69
CA GLU A 157 -0.25 22.97 -25.37
C GLU A 157 -1.16 22.42 -24.28
N PHE A 158 -0.58 21.72 -23.31
CA PHE A 158 -1.29 21.16 -22.17
C PHE A 158 -0.86 21.89 -20.90
N ASP A 159 -1.79 22.62 -20.30
CA ASP A 159 -1.59 23.25 -19.00
C ASP A 159 -1.72 22.20 -17.89
N ASN A 160 -0.62 21.92 -17.21
CA ASN A 160 -0.55 20.98 -16.09
C ASN A 160 -0.56 21.68 -14.71
N SER A 161 -0.89 22.97 -14.64
CA SER A 161 -0.87 23.75 -13.40
C SER A 161 -1.77 23.17 -12.30
N GLU A 162 -2.97 22.69 -12.67
CA GLU A 162 -3.88 22.04 -11.70
C GLU A 162 -3.30 20.70 -11.19
N LEU A 163 -2.65 19.91 -12.07
CA LEU A 163 -2.00 18.66 -11.66
C LEU A 163 -0.84 18.92 -10.68
N ILE A 164 -0.02 19.95 -10.94
CA ILE A 164 1.05 20.37 -10.03
C ILE A 164 0.47 20.72 -8.66
N LYS A 165 -0.60 21.51 -8.63
CA LYS A 165 -1.27 21.92 -7.38
C LYS A 165 -1.84 20.72 -6.61
N ASP A 166 -2.50 19.80 -7.30
CA ASP A 166 -3.04 18.57 -6.69
C ASP A 166 -1.93 17.71 -6.07
N LEU A 167 -0.79 17.56 -6.77
CA LEU A 167 0.37 16.82 -6.27
C LEU A 167 0.97 17.50 -5.02
N GLU A 168 1.11 18.83 -5.03
CA GLU A 168 1.58 19.60 -3.86
C GLU A 168 0.65 19.46 -2.65
N GLU A 169 -0.67 19.52 -2.89
CA GLU A 169 -1.70 19.34 -1.87
C GLU A 169 -1.63 17.95 -1.24
N GLN A 170 -1.51 16.90 -2.05
CA GLN A 170 -1.39 15.52 -1.57
C GLN A 170 -0.11 15.31 -0.75
N ILE A 171 1.05 15.78 -1.25
CA ILE A 171 2.33 15.65 -0.53
C ILE A 171 2.26 16.37 0.83
N ARG A 172 1.69 17.58 0.86
CA ARG A 172 1.51 18.35 2.10
C ARG A 172 0.64 17.59 3.10
N PHE A 173 -0.51 17.10 2.65
CA PHE A 173 -1.43 16.33 3.48
C PHE A 173 -0.73 15.12 4.11
N LEU A 174 -0.04 14.29 3.32
CA LEU A 174 0.65 13.11 3.81
C LEU A 174 1.78 13.44 4.82
N LYS A 175 2.53 14.52 4.59
CA LYS A 175 3.57 14.99 5.52
C LYS A 175 2.97 15.48 6.84
N GLU A 176 1.84 16.17 6.80
CA GLU A 176 1.12 16.61 7.99
C GLU A 176 0.57 15.44 8.80
N GLU A 177 -0.01 14.45 8.12
CA GLU A 177 -0.49 13.21 8.75
C GLU A 177 0.64 12.47 9.45
N LEU A 178 1.79 12.26 8.79
CA LEU A 178 2.96 11.64 9.42
C LEU A 178 3.44 12.38 10.68
N LYS A 179 3.34 13.71 10.67
CA LYS A 179 3.80 14.55 11.79
C LYS A 179 2.79 14.59 12.93
N ASN A 180 1.49 14.56 12.64
CA ASN A 180 0.43 14.83 13.61
C ASN A 180 -0.22 13.55 14.17
N ASN A 181 -0.18 12.44 13.44
CA ASN A 181 -0.81 11.20 13.84
C ASN A 181 -0.19 10.61 15.13
N PRO A 182 -0.99 10.32 16.17
CA PRO A 182 -0.49 9.88 17.48
C PRO A 182 0.22 8.53 17.46
N PHE A 183 -0.05 7.69 16.46
CA PHE A 183 0.59 6.39 16.29
C PHE A 183 1.84 6.47 15.44
N LEU A 184 1.95 7.50 14.58
CA LEU A 184 3.06 7.68 13.63
C LEU A 184 4.06 8.77 14.03
N LYS A 185 3.89 9.39 15.20
CA LYS A 185 4.93 10.25 15.80
C LYS A 185 6.16 9.46 16.23
#